data_AF-A0A812N3L9-F1
#
_entry.id   AF-A0A812N3L9-F1
#
_cell.length_a   1.000
_cell.length_b   1.000
_cell.length_c   1.000
_cell.angle_alpha   90.00
_cell.angle_beta   90.00
_cell.angle_gamma   90.00
#
_symmetry.space_group_name_H-M   'P 1'
#
loop_
_entity.id
_entity.type
_entity.pdbx_description
1 polymer ?
#
loop_
_entity_poly.entity_id
_entity_poly.type
_entity_poly.pdbx_seq_one_letter_code
_entity_poly.pdbx_strand_id
1 'polypeptide(L)'
;MDEHIFCNDVVDPQLTGVLLQSPNPEDPPLRLHYKFKILVQDGAAQKFCLAIKGDSGSKFCVKCKNAICIRSEVQASENDEEDDDTSTAKYTRKSQLQFATDPEVLESWQRMEQRFLSETPQNFAKWEQATGFSFSSQALLGSTKLRPFLEPVSCYMHDWMHGVVANGTLNIVGYLFLQAMQQQGLQSWSSFRDYLGFWVLPAAFKKACPDLPSLFDSKRVDSCKKSSKLKMQASELLCIGPILSHFASTACAGAVDQRPCKALVAMVFFLDLLTCVVHGCVRATDLDKAAERALGLVVESGWQASMVKKFHWMLHYGDSLSKHGCLIPCFAMERKHKQLTKIGTPIKNMKAYEKAVLEEVVSDQLFNLRQPGRFDMSCRLLSESCKASRAMQELLAQHGVTAGQASICRTLKLAGGGSVSTGDVVLLKLQAVLACGILLANFDNGQTHSIVKFLDFHKRLADAAEWKEAHDNTAHVVSSSAIICAVTYSKSSDVYRTLLPYNARQLLA
;
A
#
# COMPACT_ATOMS: atom_id res chain seq x y z
N MET A 1 -31.23 -18.62 -15.30
CA MET A 1 -31.64 -18.50 -13.88
C MET A 1 -30.34 -18.36 -13.13
N ASP A 2 -29.88 -17.12 -12.97
CA ASP A 2 -28.58 -16.87 -12.34
C ASP A 2 -28.83 -16.84 -10.83
N GLU A 3 -28.77 -18.03 -10.23
CA GLU A 3 -28.84 -18.22 -8.79
C GLU A 3 -27.60 -17.57 -8.17
N HIS A 4 -27.73 -16.30 -7.80
CA HIS A 4 -26.67 -15.58 -7.10
C HIS A 4 -26.41 -16.24 -5.75
N ILE A 5 -25.14 -16.35 -5.39
CA ILE A 5 -24.67 -17.06 -4.19
C ILE A 5 -25.23 -16.51 -2.86
N PHE A 6 -25.79 -15.30 -2.87
CA PHE A 6 -26.42 -14.65 -1.71
C PHE A 6 -27.96 -14.69 -1.74
N CYS A 7 -28.55 -15.11 -2.86
CA CYS A 7 -30.00 -15.08 -3.09
C CYS A 7 -30.47 -16.40 -3.68
N ASN A 8 -29.96 -17.52 -3.14
CA ASN A 8 -30.37 -18.85 -3.53
C ASN A 8 -31.52 -19.30 -2.61
N ASP A 9 -32.61 -19.81 -3.18
CA ASP A 9 -33.80 -20.21 -2.41
C ASP A 9 -33.56 -21.46 -1.54
N VAL A 10 -32.45 -22.17 -1.76
CA VAL A 10 -32.09 -23.42 -1.09
C VAL A 10 -30.92 -23.24 -0.13
N VAL A 11 -30.02 -22.28 -0.38
CA VAL A 11 -28.77 -22.11 0.38
C VAL A 11 -28.57 -20.65 0.78
N ASP A 12 -28.46 -20.43 2.09
CA ASP A 12 -28.04 -19.15 2.66
C ASP A 12 -26.60 -19.29 3.20
N PRO A 13 -25.60 -18.62 2.62
CA PRO A 13 -24.21 -18.74 3.06
C PRO A 13 -23.94 -18.13 4.44
N GLN A 14 -24.82 -17.29 4.95
CA GLN A 14 -24.74 -16.73 6.31
C GLN A 14 -25.37 -17.68 7.32
N LEU A 15 -26.58 -18.19 7.06
CA LEU A 15 -27.32 -19.05 7.99
C LEU A 15 -26.89 -20.52 7.90
N THR A 16 -26.92 -21.09 6.70
CA THR A 16 -26.65 -22.52 6.46
C THR A 16 -25.20 -22.81 6.09
N GLY A 17 -24.49 -21.85 5.50
CA GLY A 17 -23.09 -22.02 5.06
C GLY A 17 -22.93 -23.03 3.91
N VAL A 18 -21.71 -23.13 3.38
CA VAL A 18 -21.33 -24.06 2.32
C VAL A 18 -20.53 -25.22 2.91
N LEU A 19 -20.98 -26.46 2.72
CA LEU A 19 -20.26 -27.64 3.19
C LEU A 19 -19.12 -27.99 2.21
N LEU A 20 -17.89 -27.90 2.70
CA LEU A 20 -16.67 -28.27 1.98
C LEU A 20 -16.23 -29.66 2.45
N GLN A 21 -16.18 -30.61 1.54
CA GLN A 21 -15.65 -31.93 1.81
C GLN A 21 -14.13 -31.87 1.92
N SER A 22 -13.56 -32.59 2.89
CA SER A 22 -12.12 -32.72 2.95
C SER A 22 -11.62 -33.59 1.79
N PRO A 23 -10.46 -33.28 1.19
CA PRO A 23 -9.80 -34.20 0.27
C PRO A 23 -9.37 -35.52 0.95
N ASN A 24 -9.23 -35.55 2.28
CA ASN A 24 -9.03 -36.77 3.05
C ASN A 24 -10.38 -37.25 3.63
N PRO A 25 -10.88 -38.44 3.27
CA PRO A 25 -12.16 -38.96 3.75
C PRO A 25 -12.29 -39.11 5.27
N GLU A 26 -11.16 -39.20 5.98
CA GLU A 26 -11.13 -39.32 7.44
C GLU A 26 -11.33 -37.97 8.17
N ASP A 27 -11.08 -36.86 7.48
CA ASP A 27 -11.26 -35.53 8.06
C ASP A 27 -12.74 -35.13 8.01
N PRO A 28 -13.29 -34.55 9.08
CA PRO A 28 -14.67 -34.06 9.07
C PRO A 28 -14.83 -32.94 8.02
N PRO A 29 -16.01 -32.83 7.38
CA PRO A 29 -16.27 -31.75 6.44
C PRO A 29 -16.28 -30.40 7.17
N LEU A 30 -15.82 -29.36 6.48
CA LEU A 30 -15.80 -28.00 7.00
C LEU A 30 -17.02 -27.23 6.48
N ARG A 31 -17.72 -26.51 7.35
CA ARG A 31 -18.82 -25.63 6.94
C ARG A 31 -18.34 -24.18 6.90
N LEU A 32 -18.30 -23.60 5.71
CA LEU A 32 -17.87 -22.23 5.48
C LEU A 32 -19.07 -21.28 5.52
N HIS A 33 -19.06 -20.34 6.46
CA HIS A 33 -20.00 -19.23 6.50
C HIS A 33 -19.30 -17.94 6.06
N TYR A 34 -19.95 -17.14 5.21
CA TYR A 34 -19.39 -15.87 4.77
C TYR A 34 -20.47 -14.81 4.57
N LYS A 35 -20.05 -13.55 4.77
CA LYS A 35 -20.88 -12.37 4.55
C LYS A 35 -20.11 -11.34 3.74
N PHE A 36 -20.85 -10.55 2.97
CA PHE A 36 -20.27 -9.40 2.29
C PHE A 36 -19.81 -8.37 3.32
N LYS A 37 -18.59 -7.82 3.17
CA LYS A 37 -18.01 -6.91 4.18
C LYS A 37 -17.28 -5.71 3.58
N ILE A 38 -16.46 -5.91 2.56
CA ILE A 38 -15.63 -4.85 1.96
C ILE A 38 -15.57 -5.05 0.44
N LEU A 39 -15.77 -3.97 -0.31
CA LEU A 39 -15.42 -3.91 -1.73
C LEU A 39 -14.01 -3.33 -1.88
N VAL A 40 -13.03 -4.19 -2.15
CA VAL A 40 -11.63 -3.76 -2.36
C VAL A 40 -11.49 -3.23 -3.78
N GLN A 41 -11.46 -1.92 -3.93
CA GLN A 41 -11.57 -1.24 -5.22
C GLN A 41 -10.79 0.07 -5.22
N ASP A 42 -10.28 0.45 -6.39
CA ASP A 42 -9.81 1.81 -6.66
C ASP A 42 -10.98 2.75 -6.99
N GLY A 43 -10.69 4.03 -7.22
CA GLY A 43 -11.72 5.03 -7.53
C GLY A 43 -12.52 4.71 -8.80
N ALA A 44 -11.88 4.17 -9.84
CA ALA A 44 -12.55 3.83 -11.09
C ALA A 44 -13.50 2.63 -10.93
N ALA A 45 -13.07 1.56 -10.24
CA ALA A 45 -13.94 0.42 -9.99
C ALA A 45 -15.15 0.79 -9.12
N GLN A 46 -15.01 1.71 -8.16
CA GLN A 46 -16.13 2.22 -7.36
C GLN A 46 -17.20 2.90 -8.23
N LYS A 47 -16.79 3.61 -9.29
CA LYS A 47 -17.72 4.20 -10.27
C LYS A 47 -18.52 3.13 -11.00
N PHE A 48 -17.87 2.06 -11.46
CA PHE A 48 -18.56 1.01 -12.22
C PHE A 48 -19.43 0.11 -11.33
N CYS A 49 -19.03 -0.14 -10.09
CA CYS A 49 -19.79 -1.02 -9.19
C CYS A 49 -20.90 -0.30 -8.44
N LEU A 50 -20.60 0.83 -7.80
CA LEU A 50 -21.54 1.56 -6.94
C LEU A 50 -22.07 2.84 -7.59
N ALA A 51 -21.75 3.10 -8.86
CA ALA A 51 -22.16 4.33 -9.55
C ALA A 51 -21.66 5.62 -8.86
N ILE A 52 -20.62 5.54 -8.03
CA ILE A 52 -20.07 6.69 -7.29
C ILE A 52 -19.13 7.47 -8.21
N LYS A 53 -19.36 8.78 -8.42
CA LYS A 53 -18.48 9.63 -9.25
C LYS A 53 -17.07 9.78 -8.67
N GLY A 54 -16.93 9.66 -7.34
CA GLY A 54 -15.65 9.70 -6.65
C GLY A 54 -14.89 10.99 -6.95
N ASP A 55 -13.61 10.87 -7.29
CA ASP A 55 -12.75 12.02 -7.58
C ASP A 55 -13.20 12.84 -8.80
N SER A 56 -14.07 12.32 -9.68
CA SER A 56 -14.62 13.12 -10.78
C SER A 56 -15.86 13.94 -10.40
N GLY A 57 -16.44 13.70 -9.21
CA GLY A 57 -17.67 14.33 -8.76
C GLY A 57 -17.46 15.65 -8.00
N SER A 58 -18.50 16.50 -7.98
CA SER A 58 -18.56 17.64 -7.05
C SER A 58 -18.80 17.18 -5.63
N LYS A 59 -19.70 16.22 -5.40
CA LYS A 59 -19.74 15.43 -4.16
C LYS A 59 -18.90 14.18 -4.38
N PHE A 60 -17.75 14.12 -3.72
CA PHE A 60 -16.68 13.16 -4.05
C PHE A 60 -16.46 12.05 -3.01
N CYS A 61 -17.19 12.10 -1.89
CA CYS A 61 -17.14 11.06 -0.86
C CYS A 61 -18.55 10.55 -0.57
N VAL A 62 -18.77 9.24 -0.75
CA VAL A 62 -20.05 8.60 -0.40
C VAL A 62 -20.29 8.57 1.11
N LYS A 63 -19.21 8.57 1.92
CA LYS A 63 -19.29 8.54 3.37
C LYS A 63 -19.67 9.89 4.00
N CYS A 64 -19.49 11.01 3.30
CA CYS A 64 -19.67 12.35 3.85
C CYS A 64 -20.74 13.13 3.09
N LYS A 65 -21.72 13.66 3.83
CA LYS A 65 -22.78 14.53 3.32
C LYS A 65 -22.22 15.89 2.89
N ASN A 66 -21.20 16.39 3.57
CA ASN A 66 -20.63 17.73 3.39
C ASN A 66 -19.27 17.76 2.66
N ALA A 67 -18.83 16.64 2.07
CA ALA A 67 -17.62 16.58 1.26
C ALA A 67 -17.91 16.99 -0.19
N ILE A 68 -17.87 18.30 -0.43
CA ILE A 68 -18.20 18.93 -1.71
C ILE A 68 -16.99 19.76 -2.19
N CYS A 69 -16.67 19.65 -3.47
CA CYS A 69 -15.60 20.41 -4.12
C CYS A 69 -15.92 21.91 -4.14
N ILE A 70 -14.88 22.71 -3.94
CA ILE A 70 -14.91 24.13 -4.24
C ILE A 70 -14.14 24.29 -5.55
N ARG A 71 -14.77 24.88 -6.58
CA ARG A 71 -14.05 25.26 -7.79
C ARG A 71 -13.06 26.38 -7.42
N SER A 72 -11.78 26.16 -7.70
CA SER A 72 -10.79 27.22 -7.63
C SER A 72 -11.04 28.18 -8.78
N GLU A 73 -11.22 29.47 -8.51
CA GLU A 73 -11.36 30.51 -9.55
C GLU A 73 -10.03 30.81 -10.27
N VAL A 74 -8.91 30.21 -9.83
CA VAL A 74 -7.56 30.74 -10.09
C VAL A 74 -6.82 30.05 -11.26
N GLN A 75 -7.28 28.92 -11.79
CA GLN A 75 -6.54 28.20 -12.86
C GLN A 75 -7.48 27.57 -13.89
N ALA A 76 -8.19 28.40 -14.65
CA ALA A 76 -8.68 28.02 -15.98
C ALA A 76 -7.60 28.43 -16.99
N SER A 77 -6.63 27.56 -17.28
CA SER A 77 -5.69 27.76 -18.38
C SER A 77 -6.06 26.85 -19.55
N GLU A 78 -6.02 27.38 -20.78
CA GLU A 78 -6.58 26.79 -22.01
C GLU A 78 -5.91 25.49 -22.51
N ASN A 79 -5.07 24.82 -21.71
CA ASN A 79 -4.33 23.60 -22.07
C ASN A 79 -4.66 22.43 -21.13
N ASP A 80 -5.93 22.24 -20.81
CA ASP A 80 -6.41 21.10 -20.02
C ASP A 80 -6.30 19.80 -20.85
N GLU A 81 -5.13 19.16 -20.82
CA GLU A 81 -5.05 17.71 -21.02
C GLU A 81 -5.87 17.02 -19.90
N GLU A 82 -6.61 15.96 -20.24
CA GLU A 82 -7.74 15.33 -19.53
C GLU A 82 -7.54 14.83 -18.06
N ASP A 83 -6.57 15.32 -17.28
CA ASP A 83 -6.26 14.82 -15.94
C ASP A 83 -5.95 15.91 -14.87
N ASP A 84 -6.12 17.20 -15.19
CA ASP A 84 -5.91 18.28 -14.20
C ASP A 84 -7.20 18.56 -13.41
N ASP A 85 -7.36 17.86 -12.28
CA ASP A 85 -8.41 18.11 -11.30
C ASP A 85 -8.17 19.46 -10.60
N THR A 86 -8.55 20.55 -11.26
CA THR A 86 -8.48 21.94 -10.75
C THR A 86 -9.37 22.19 -9.52
N SER A 87 -10.08 21.16 -9.05
CA SER A 87 -10.96 21.26 -7.90
C SER A 87 -10.23 20.94 -6.60
N THR A 88 -10.27 21.90 -5.67
CA THR A 88 -9.61 21.75 -4.37
C THR A 88 -10.57 21.18 -3.35
N ALA A 89 -10.04 20.31 -2.49
CA ALA A 89 -10.71 19.86 -1.29
C ALA A 89 -10.55 20.93 -0.21
N LYS A 90 -11.68 21.44 0.29
CA LYS A 90 -11.67 22.31 1.46
C LYS A 90 -10.99 21.59 2.63
N TYR A 91 -10.00 22.23 3.24
CA TYR A 91 -9.43 21.75 4.49
C TYR A 91 -10.55 21.59 5.53
N THR A 92 -10.69 20.37 6.04
CA THR A 92 -11.75 19.98 6.95
C THR A 92 -11.15 19.10 8.04
N ARG A 93 -11.55 19.32 9.28
CA ARG A 93 -11.17 18.48 10.43
C ARG A 93 -12.09 17.27 10.53
N LYS A 94 -11.64 16.20 11.18
CA LYS A 94 -12.47 15.00 11.36
C LYS A 94 -13.76 15.32 12.12
N SER A 95 -13.69 16.19 13.13
CA SER A 95 -14.85 16.65 13.90
C SER A 95 -15.90 17.43 13.10
N GLN A 96 -15.56 17.87 11.89
CA GLN A 96 -16.47 18.62 11.00
C GLN A 96 -17.14 17.71 9.96
N LEU A 97 -16.80 16.43 9.90
CA LEU A 97 -17.39 15.49 8.95
C LEU A 97 -18.84 15.16 9.34
N GLN A 98 -19.73 15.23 8.36
CA GLN A 98 -21.11 14.78 8.52
C GLN A 98 -21.29 13.46 7.78
N PHE A 99 -21.29 12.36 8.53
CA PHE A 99 -21.35 11.03 7.93
C PHE A 99 -22.74 10.70 7.36
N ALA A 100 -22.74 10.02 6.21
CA ALA A 100 -23.90 9.34 5.67
C ALA A 100 -24.03 7.93 6.25
N THR A 101 -25.26 7.42 6.30
CA THR A 101 -25.56 6.04 6.66
C THR A 101 -25.91 5.22 5.41
N ASP A 102 -25.85 3.88 5.51
CA ASP A 102 -26.24 3.00 4.41
C ASP A 102 -27.70 3.25 3.95
N PRO A 103 -28.69 3.36 4.85
CA PRO A 103 -30.07 3.67 4.47
C PRO A 103 -30.18 5.01 3.74
N GLU A 104 -29.52 6.07 4.21
CA GLU A 104 -29.57 7.40 3.57
C GLU A 104 -29.03 7.38 2.14
N VAL A 105 -27.99 6.59 1.88
CA VAL A 105 -27.44 6.40 0.53
C VAL A 105 -28.41 5.63 -0.36
N LEU A 106 -29.03 4.57 0.15
CA LEU A 106 -30.03 3.80 -0.58
C LEU A 106 -31.29 4.61 -0.88
N GLU A 107 -31.78 5.40 0.08
CA GLU A 107 -32.89 6.35 -0.14
C GLU A 107 -32.51 7.42 -1.17
N SER A 108 -31.27 7.91 -1.13
CA SER A 108 -30.78 8.84 -2.16
C SER A 108 -30.80 8.21 -3.55
N TRP A 109 -30.46 6.92 -3.65
CA TRP A 109 -30.54 6.18 -4.91
C TRP A 109 -32.00 6.00 -5.38
N GLN A 110 -32.92 5.66 -4.48
CA GLN A 110 -34.35 5.55 -4.81
C GLN A 110 -34.93 6.88 -5.31
N ARG A 111 -34.52 8.01 -4.71
CA ARG A 111 -34.88 9.35 -5.23
C ARG A 111 -34.33 9.58 -6.63
N MET A 112 -33.11 9.15 -6.93
CA MET A 112 -32.54 9.22 -8.29
C MET A 112 -33.35 8.39 -9.28
N GLU A 113 -33.78 7.18 -8.90
CA GLU A 113 -34.60 6.30 -9.74
C GLU A 113 -35.95 6.92 -10.09
N GLN A 114 -36.63 7.54 -9.11
CA GLN A 114 -37.89 8.26 -9.36
C GLN A 114 -37.68 9.48 -10.26
N ARG A 115 -36.63 10.27 -10.00
CA ARG A 115 -36.32 11.50 -10.76
C ARG A 115 -35.92 11.20 -12.19
N PHE A 116 -35.24 10.08 -12.44
CA PHE A 116 -34.87 9.65 -13.79
C PHE A 116 -36.09 9.49 -14.71
N LEU A 117 -37.24 9.08 -14.16
CA LEU A 117 -38.48 8.89 -14.91
C LEU A 117 -39.24 10.19 -15.18
N SER A 118 -39.00 11.25 -14.40
CA SER A 118 -39.82 12.46 -14.40
C SER A 118 -39.10 13.74 -14.82
N GLU A 119 -37.76 13.80 -14.67
CA GLU A 119 -36.97 15.00 -14.94
C GLU A 119 -36.48 15.07 -16.39
N THR A 120 -36.21 16.29 -16.85
CA THR A 120 -35.49 16.49 -18.11
C THR A 120 -34.03 16.05 -17.97
N PRO A 121 -33.34 15.64 -19.06
CA PRO A 121 -31.93 15.26 -19.00
C PRO A 121 -31.03 16.32 -18.36
N GLN A 122 -31.27 17.61 -18.64
CA GLN A 122 -30.49 18.71 -18.11
C GLN A 122 -30.67 18.88 -16.59
N ASN A 123 -31.90 18.73 -16.09
CA ASN A 123 -32.17 18.79 -14.66
C ASN A 123 -31.65 17.55 -13.94
N PHE A 124 -31.78 16.38 -14.56
CA PHE A 124 -31.26 15.13 -14.00
C PHE A 124 -29.74 15.13 -13.86
N ALA A 125 -29.00 15.72 -14.80
CA ALA A 125 -27.56 15.90 -14.67
C ALA A 125 -27.15 16.71 -13.42
N LYS A 126 -27.96 17.69 -13.01
CA LYS A 126 -27.75 18.44 -11.75
C LYS A 126 -27.99 17.57 -10.52
N TRP A 127 -29.00 16.69 -10.56
CA TRP A 127 -29.24 15.69 -9.50
C TRP A 127 -28.07 14.73 -9.36
N GLU A 128 -27.54 14.21 -10.47
CA GLU A 128 -26.34 13.38 -10.47
C GLU A 128 -25.12 14.11 -9.90
N GLN A 129 -24.96 15.39 -10.23
CA GLN A 129 -23.89 16.21 -9.68
C GLN A 129 -24.02 16.43 -8.16
N ALA A 130 -25.23 16.75 -7.69
CA ALA A 130 -25.51 17.02 -6.28
C ALA A 130 -25.40 15.76 -5.41
N THR A 131 -25.86 14.62 -5.91
CA THR A 131 -25.82 13.36 -5.17
C THR A 131 -24.45 12.68 -5.20
N GLY A 132 -23.65 12.96 -6.23
CA GLY A 132 -22.36 12.31 -6.46
C GLY A 132 -22.48 10.95 -7.15
N PHE A 133 -23.62 10.64 -7.76
CA PHE A 133 -23.86 9.39 -8.48
C PHE A 133 -23.90 9.60 -10.00
N SER A 134 -23.43 8.60 -10.74
CA SER A 134 -23.70 8.40 -12.17
C SER A 134 -24.77 7.31 -12.30
N PHE A 135 -26.02 7.72 -12.38
CA PHE A 135 -27.17 6.82 -12.32
C PHE A 135 -27.17 5.82 -13.49
N SER A 136 -27.49 4.57 -13.19
CA SER A 136 -27.75 3.53 -14.17
C SER A 136 -28.77 2.56 -13.58
N SER A 137 -29.78 2.19 -14.35
CA SER A 137 -30.76 1.17 -13.95
C SER A 137 -30.13 -0.21 -13.72
N GLN A 138 -28.91 -0.43 -14.22
CA GLN A 138 -28.15 -1.67 -14.07
C GLN A 138 -27.09 -1.59 -12.96
N ALA A 139 -26.96 -0.46 -12.25
CA ALA A 139 -25.99 -0.35 -11.16
C ALA A 139 -26.34 -1.32 -10.02
N LEU A 140 -25.33 -1.73 -9.25
CA LEU A 140 -25.50 -2.65 -8.12
C LEU A 140 -26.50 -2.12 -7.08
N LEU A 141 -26.51 -0.80 -6.87
CA LEU A 141 -27.46 -0.10 -5.99
C LEU A 141 -28.91 -0.17 -6.50
N GLY A 142 -29.14 -0.48 -7.77
CA GLY A 142 -30.45 -0.72 -8.37
C GLY A 142 -31.02 -2.12 -8.07
N SER A 143 -30.17 -3.09 -7.69
CA SER A 143 -30.59 -4.48 -7.52
C SER A 143 -31.38 -4.70 -6.22
N THR A 144 -32.71 -4.85 -6.33
CA THR A 144 -33.58 -5.13 -5.17
C THR A 144 -33.22 -6.43 -4.46
N LYS A 145 -32.74 -7.44 -5.18
CA LYS A 145 -32.31 -8.73 -4.61
C LYS A 145 -31.04 -8.61 -3.78
N LEU A 146 -30.07 -7.81 -4.24
CA LEU A 146 -28.78 -7.67 -3.58
C LEU A 146 -28.76 -6.57 -2.52
N ARG A 147 -29.65 -5.56 -2.61
CA ARG A 147 -29.79 -4.45 -1.63
C ARG A 147 -29.76 -4.90 -0.16
N PRO A 148 -30.43 -5.97 0.28
CA PRO A 148 -30.36 -6.44 1.67
C PRO A 148 -28.95 -6.80 2.17
N PHE A 149 -28.03 -7.10 1.24
CA PHE A 149 -26.63 -7.44 1.52
C PHE A 149 -25.66 -6.30 1.24
N LEU A 150 -26.14 -5.21 0.65
CA LEU A 150 -25.33 -4.06 0.27
C LEU A 150 -25.42 -2.98 1.34
N GLU A 151 -24.27 -2.69 1.95
CA GLU A 151 -24.11 -1.58 2.87
C GLU A 151 -23.16 -0.54 2.23
N PRO A 152 -23.63 0.32 1.32
CA PRO A 152 -22.77 1.10 0.41
C PRO A 152 -21.79 2.07 1.08
N VAL A 153 -22.06 2.55 2.29
CA VAL A 153 -21.13 3.36 3.09
C VAL A 153 -20.21 2.45 3.90
N SER A 154 -20.77 1.40 4.47
CA SER A 154 -20.10 0.48 5.38
C SER A 154 -19.12 -0.45 4.69
N CYS A 155 -19.42 -0.93 3.48
CA CYS A 155 -18.54 -1.78 2.68
C CYS A 155 -17.53 -0.99 1.85
N TYR A 156 -17.74 0.33 1.75
CA TYR A 156 -16.82 1.22 1.05
C TYR A 156 -15.59 1.48 1.92
N MET A 157 -14.42 1.23 1.34
CA MET A 157 -13.13 1.52 1.94
C MET A 157 -12.29 2.27 0.92
N HIS A 158 -11.78 3.44 1.32
CA HIS A 158 -10.82 4.14 0.50
C HIS A 158 -9.54 3.30 0.38
N ASP A 159 -9.05 3.11 -0.84
CA ASP A 159 -7.76 2.48 -1.05
C ASP A 159 -6.64 3.46 -0.73
N TRP A 160 -5.88 3.17 0.32
CA TRP A 160 -4.78 4.02 0.74
C TRP A 160 -3.62 4.02 -0.25
N MET A 161 -3.47 2.98 -1.07
CA MET A 161 -2.42 2.93 -2.09
C MET A 161 -2.62 4.07 -3.10
N HIS A 162 -3.79 4.15 -3.74
CA HIS A 162 -4.13 5.27 -4.64
C HIS A 162 -4.36 6.60 -3.92
N GLY A 163 -4.83 6.57 -2.67
CA GLY A 163 -5.04 7.79 -1.88
C GLY A 163 -3.73 8.49 -1.51
N VAL A 164 -2.67 7.73 -1.21
CA VAL A 164 -1.43 8.28 -0.64
C VAL A 164 -0.24 8.15 -1.58
N VAL A 165 -0.01 7.00 -2.21
CA VAL A 165 1.27 6.68 -2.88
C VAL A 165 1.24 6.43 -4.39
N ALA A 166 0.07 6.20 -5.00
CA ALA A 166 -0.09 6.17 -6.45
C ALA A 166 -0.83 7.42 -6.93
N ASN A 167 -0.06 8.42 -7.38
CA ASN A 167 -0.61 9.72 -7.76
C ASN A 167 -1.48 10.30 -6.64
N GLY A 168 -1.03 10.11 -5.39
CA GLY A 168 -1.76 10.42 -4.17
C GLY A 168 -1.20 11.63 -3.44
N THR A 169 -1.62 11.80 -2.20
CA THR A 169 -1.26 12.96 -1.37
C THR A 169 0.24 13.08 -1.12
N LEU A 170 0.97 11.97 -0.96
CA LEU A 170 2.42 12.01 -0.73
C LEU A 170 3.20 12.41 -1.99
N ASN A 171 2.70 12.08 -3.19
CA ASN A 171 3.31 12.55 -4.44
C ASN A 171 3.29 14.09 -4.53
N ILE A 172 2.17 14.70 -4.12
CA ILE A 172 1.99 16.16 -4.10
C ILE A 172 2.87 16.78 -3.02
N VAL A 173 2.77 16.30 -1.78
CA VAL A 173 3.55 16.87 -0.65
C VAL A 173 5.05 16.69 -0.85
N GLY A 174 5.51 15.56 -1.39
CA GLY A 174 6.93 15.35 -1.71
C GLY A 174 7.46 16.35 -2.74
N TYR A 175 6.66 16.68 -3.76
CA TYR A 175 6.99 17.70 -4.75
C TYR A 175 7.06 19.10 -4.13
N LEU A 176 6.02 19.48 -3.38
CA LEU A 176 5.93 20.78 -2.72
C LEU A 176 7.06 20.99 -1.72
N PHE A 177 7.45 19.95 -0.98
CA PHE A 177 8.61 19.98 -0.10
C PHE A 177 9.90 20.28 -0.87
N LEU A 178 10.22 19.52 -1.92
CA LEU A 178 11.44 19.75 -2.70
C LEU A 178 11.45 21.15 -3.30
N GLN A 179 10.30 21.62 -3.79
CA GLN A 179 10.22 22.97 -4.34
C GLN A 179 10.35 24.06 -3.29
N ALA A 180 9.76 23.88 -2.10
CA ALA A 180 9.92 24.83 -1.00
C ALA A 180 11.37 24.90 -0.53
N MET A 181 12.08 23.76 -0.46
CA MET A 181 13.52 23.76 -0.16
C MET A 181 14.33 24.48 -1.25
N GLN A 182 13.96 24.31 -2.53
CA GLN A 182 14.61 25.01 -3.64
C GLN A 182 14.44 26.53 -3.54
N GLN A 183 13.24 27.00 -3.18
CA GLN A 183 12.94 28.42 -2.98
C GLN A 183 13.70 29.04 -1.81
N GLN A 184 14.09 28.22 -0.82
CA GLN A 184 14.94 28.63 0.29
C GLN A 184 16.44 28.62 -0.07
N GLY A 185 16.80 28.38 -1.33
CA GLY A 185 18.18 28.43 -1.83
C GLY A 185 18.92 27.08 -1.81
N LEU A 186 18.29 26.00 -1.36
CA LEU A 186 18.89 24.67 -1.43
C LEU A 186 18.83 24.12 -2.86
N GLN A 187 19.83 23.36 -3.29
CA GLN A 187 19.75 22.60 -4.55
C GLN A 187 18.98 21.30 -4.32
N SER A 188 17.74 21.38 -3.84
CA SER A 188 17.01 20.27 -3.22
C SER A 188 16.84 19.06 -4.13
N TRP A 189 16.59 19.28 -5.42
CA TRP A 189 16.40 18.21 -6.41
C TRP A 189 17.68 17.41 -6.65
N SER A 190 18.80 18.09 -6.97
CA SER A 190 20.09 17.43 -7.20
C SER A 190 20.68 16.88 -5.91
N SER A 191 20.58 17.64 -4.80
CA SER A 191 21.06 17.19 -3.49
C SER A 191 20.32 15.93 -3.04
N PHE A 192 19.01 15.83 -3.28
CA PHE A 192 18.27 14.62 -2.94
C PHE A 192 18.63 13.45 -3.86
N ARG A 193 18.86 13.69 -5.15
CA ARG A 193 19.38 12.67 -6.08
C ARG A 193 20.72 12.10 -5.61
N ASP A 194 21.65 12.96 -5.23
CA ASP A 194 22.96 12.54 -4.73
C ASP A 194 22.82 11.83 -3.38
N TYR A 195 21.91 12.33 -2.53
CA TYR A 195 21.59 11.72 -1.25
C TYR A 195 21.09 10.28 -1.40
N LEU A 196 20.25 10.02 -2.39
CA LEU A 196 19.78 8.67 -2.73
C LEU A 196 20.92 7.70 -3.07
N GLY A 197 22.04 8.21 -3.59
CA GLY A 197 23.24 7.40 -3.88
C GLY A 197 23.91 6.81 -2.65
N PHE A 198 23.63 7.33 -1.44
CA PHE A 198 24.15 6.78 -0.19
C PHE A 198 23.34 5.61 0.37
N TRP A 199 22.18 5.30 -0.21
CA TRP A 199 21.24 4.32 0.32
C TRP A 199 21.20 3.05 -0.50
N VAL A 200 21.08 1.93 0.19
CA VAL A 200 20.94 0.59 -0.35
C VAL A 200 19.58 0.04 0.06
N LEU A 201 18.78 -0.34 -0.94
CA LEU A 201 17.50 -1.00 -0.73
C LEU A 201 17.68 -2.51 -0.51
N PRO A 202 16.81 -3.13 0.30
CA PRO A 202 16.64 -4.58 0.33
C PRO A 202 16.47 -5.18 -1.07
N ALA A 203 17.00 -6.38 -1.29
CA ALA A 203 16.95 -7.07 -2.57
C ALA A 203 15.52 -7.20 -3.13
N ALA A 204 14.53 -7.38 -2.25
CA ALA A 204 13.11 -7.46 -2.61
C ALA A 204 12.59 -6.22 -3.38
N PHE A 205 13.20 -5.04 -3.16
CA PHE A 205 12.78 -3.79 -3.77
C PHE A 205 13.59 -3.42 -5.02
N LYS A 206 14.72 -4.09 -5.30
CA LYS A 206 15.57 -3.77 -6.46
C LYS A 206 14.87 -3.93 -7.80
N LYS A 207 13.85 -4.79 -7.91
CA LYS A 207 13.06 -4.90 -9.14
C LYS A 207 12.17 -3.67 -9.37
N ALA A 208 11.65 -3.07 -8.30
CA ALA A 208 10.82 -1.87 -8.38
C ALA A 208 11.67 -0.60 -8.56
N CYS A 209 12.84 -0.56 -7.90
CA CYS A 209 13.79 0.55 -7.94
C CYS A 209 15.21 0.01 -8.16
N PRO A 210 15.61 -0.28 -9.41
CA PRO A 210 16.93 -0.83 -9.69
C PRO A 210 18.05 0.17 -9.44
N ASP A 211 17.79 1.45 -9.70
CA ASP A 211 18.73 2.55 -9.46
C ASP A 211 18.00 3.72 -8.80
N LEU A 212 18.30 3.98 -7.53
CA LEU A 212 17.64 5.04 -6.75
C LEU A 212 17.90 6.45 -7.31
N PRO A 213 19.15 6.86 -7.63
CA PRO A 213 19.42 8.16 -8.24
C PRO A 213 18.71 8.41 -9.58
N SER A 214 18.50 7.40 -10.43
CA SER A 214 17.75 7.58 -11.69
C SER A 214 16.33 8.10 -11.50
N LEU A 215 15.75 7.89 -10.31
CA LEU A 215 14.40 8.36 -9.99
C LEU A 215 14.28 9.89 -10.01
N PHE A 216 15.40 10.60 -9.94
CA PHE A 216 15.51 12.06 -9.98
C PHE A 216 16.48 12.54 -11.07
N ASP A 217 16.57 11.81 -12.19
CA ASP A 217 17.24 12.33 -13.38
C ASP A 217 16.53 13.59 -13.93
N SER A 218 17.19 14.32 -14.82
CA SER A 218 16.65 15.58 -15.35
C SER A 218 15.28 15.40 -16.01
N LYS A 219 15.09 14.34 -16.80
CA LYS A 219 13.82 14.07 -17.50
C LYS A 219 12.68 13.82 -16.51
N ARG A 220 12.93 13.05 -15.45
CA ARG A 220 11.94 12.76 -14.40
C ARG A 220 11.64 14.00 -13.57
N VAL A 221 12.66 14.77 -13.21
CA VAL A 221 12.48 16.05 -12.49
C VAL A 221 11.63 17.02 -13.31
N ASP A 222 11.91 17.16 -14.60
CA ASP A 222 11.11 18.01 -15.50
C ASP A 222 9.65 17.53 -15.57
N SER A 223 9.43 16.22 -15.65
CA SER A 223 8.07 15.67 -15.61
C SER A 223 7.37 15.92 -14.27
N CYS A 224 8.09 15.91 -13.15
CA CYS A 224 7.52 16.22 -11.84
C CYS A 224 7.12 17.70 -11.76
N LYS A 225 7.99 18.60 -12.23
CA LYS A 225 7.72 20.04 -12.30
C LYS A 225 6.53 20.37 -13.18
N LYS A 226 6.43 19.75 -14.36
CA LYS A 226 5.29 19.94 -15.28
C LYS A 226 3.96 19.51 -14.65
N SER A 227 3.97 18.43 -13.88
CA SER A 227 2.75 17.87 -13.27
C SER A 227 2.49 18.33 -11.84
N SER A 228 3.34 19.22 -11.29
CA SER A 228 3.31 19.69 -9.90
C SER A 228 3.19 18.57 -8.84
N LYS A 229 3.73 17.39 -9.14
CA LYS A 229 3.70 16.20 -8.28
C LYS A 229 4.87 15.28 -8.60
N LEU A 230 5.29 14.47 -7.63
CA LEU A 230 6.29 13.42 -7.91
C LEU A 230 5.67 12.36 -8.83
N LYS A 231 6.14 12.28 -10.07
CA LYS A 231 5.64 11.29 -11.05
C LYS A 231 6.34 9.95 -10.84
N MET A 232 5.78 9.15 -9.93
CA MET A 232 6.36 7.89 -9.46
C MET A 232 5.27 6.83 -9.28
N GLN A 233 5.62 5.58 -9.50
CA GLN A 233 4.78 4.43 -9.15
C GLN A 233 4.72 4.25 -7.63
N ALA A 234 3.65 3.64 -7.11
CA ALA A 234 3.49 3.41 -5.68
C ALA A 234 4.67 2.68 -5.02
N SER A 235 5.24 1.68 -5.69
CA SER A 235 6.40 0.96 -5.18
C SER A 235 7.65 1.83 -5.10
N GLU A 236 7.84 2.76 -6.05
CA GLU A 236 8.97 3.70 -6.02
C GLU A 236 8.83 4.65 -4.83
N LEU A 237 7.63 5.21 -4.64
CA LEU A 237 7.37 6.14 -3.56
C LEU A 237 7.44 5.48 -2.17
N LEU A 238 7.03 4.21 -2.04
CA LEU A 238 7.24 3.43 -0.82
C LEU A 238 8.72 3.24 -0.49
N CYS A 239 9.59 3.09 -1.50
CA CYS A 239 11.02 2.92 -1.28
C CYS A 239 11.69 4.23 -0.86
N ILE A 240 11.35 5.35 -1.51
CA ILE A 240 12.00 6.63 -1.24
C ILE A 240 11.38 7.42 -0.10
N GLY A 241 10.12 7.16 0.28
CA GLY A 241 9.41 7.94 1.31
C GLY A 241 10.19 8.04 2.63
N PRO A 242 10.65 6.93 3.22
CA PRO A 242 11.50 6.96 4.41
C PRO A 242 12.81 7.72 4.22
N ILE A 243 13.47 7.57 3.05
CA ILE A 243 14.72 8.29 2.74
C ILE A 243 14.46 9.80 2.63
N LEU A 244 13.35 10.18 2.00
CA LEU A 244 12.93 11.57 1.81
C LEU A 244 12.57 12.23 3.15
N SER A 245 11.89 11.52 4.05
CA SER A 245 11.64 11.98 5.42
C SER A 245 12.93 12.17 6.22
N HIS A 246 13.88 11.23 6.08
CA HIS A 246 15.16 11.32 6.76
C HIS A 246 16.01 12.47 6.21
N PHE A 247 15.99 12.71 4.89
CA PHE A 247 16.62 13.86 4.24
C PHE A 247 16.04 15.18 4.77
N ALA A 248 14.71 15.30 4.86
CA ALA A 248 14.05 16.48 5.43
C ALA A 248 14.45 16.73 6.89
N SER A 249 14.59 15.65 7.68
CA SER A 249 14.93 15.73 9.11
C SER A 249 16.43 16.00 9.36
N THR A 250 17.30 15.76 8.39
CA THR A 250 18.76 15.85 8.55
C THR A 250 19.36 16.91 7.65
N ALA A 251 19.43 16.65 6.34
CA ALA A 251 20.05 17.54 5.36
C ALA A 251 19.33 18.91 5.25
N CYS A 252 18.03 18.96 5.54
CA CYS A 252 17.25 20.20 5.52
C CYS A 252 16.99 20.82 6.91
N ALA A 253 17.63 20.31 7.97
CA ALA A 253 17.41 20.80 9.34
C ALA A 253 17.79 22.28 9.54
N GLY A 254 18.69 22.81 8.70
CA GLY A 254 19.10 24.21 8.70
C GLY A 254 18.27 25.15 7.82
N ALA A 255 17.21 24.66 7.15
CA ALA A 255 16.35 25.50 6.33
C ALA A 255 15.65 26.58 7.17
N VAL A 256 15.48 27.78 6.62
CA VAL A 256 14.91 28.95 7.31
C VAL A 256 13.47 28.69 7.75
N ASP A 257 12.66 28.12 6.85
CA ASP A 257 11.30 27.68 7.12
C ASP A 257 11.23 26.16 7.19
N GLN A 258 10.99 25.66 8.40
CA GLN A 258 10.89 24.23 8.71
C GLN A 258 9.48 23.65 8.51
N ARG A 259 8.46 24.45 8.20
CA ARG A 259 7.08 23.95 8.01
C ARG A 259 6.99 22.91 6.89
N PRO A 260 7.64 23.11 5.71
CA PRO A 260 7.66 22.08 4.66
C PRO A 260 8.28 20.76 5.11
N CYS A 261 9.38 20.80 5.87
CA CYS A 261 10.03 19.60 6.42
C CYS A 261 9.06 18.87 7.36
N LYS A 262 8.41 19.59 8.28
CA LYS A 262 7.44 19.03 9.23
C LYS A 262 6.23 18.40 8.52
N ALA A 263 5.71 19.06 7.47
CA ALA A 263 4.59 18.55 6.69
C ALA A 263 4.94 17.23 5.98
N LEU A 264 6.11 17.16 5.33
CA LEU A 264 6.59 15.94 4.68
C LEU A 264 6.79 14.81 5.69
N VAL A 265 7.48 15.07 6.81
CA VAL A 265 7.74 14.06 7.85
C VAL A 265 6.41 13.54 8.43
N ALA A 266 5.42 14.40 8.63
CA ALA A 266 4.10 13.97 9.09
C ALA A 266 3.35 13.11 8.06
N MET A 267 3.46 13.43 6.76
CA MET A 267 2.89 12.61 5.69
C MET A 267 3.56 11.24 5.57
N VAL A 268 4.89 11.16 5.70
CA VAL A 268 5.61 9.87 5.69
C VAL A 268 5.30 9.07 6.94
N PHE A 269 5.19 9.71 8.11
CA PHE A 269 4.75 9.04 9.33
C PHE A 269 3.34 8.46 9.18
N PHE A 270 2.42 9.18 8.54
CA PHE A 270 1.10 8.66 8.22
C PHE A 270 1.17 7.42 7.31
N LEU A 271 2.04 7.43 6.29
CA LEU A 271 2.31 6.26 5.45
C LEU A 271 2.90 5.07 6.23
N ASP A 272 3.83 5.34 7.15
CA ASP A 272 4.41 4.31 8.04
C ASP A 272 3.31 3.60 8.84
N LEU A 273 2.34 4.33 9.38
CA LEU A 273 1.20 3.75 10.07
C LEU A 273 0.35 2.88 9.14
N LEU A 274 0.01 3.35 7.94
CA LEU A 274 -0.77 2.59 6.97
C LEU A 274 -0.10 1.26 6.59
N THR A 275 1.22 1.28 6.36
CA THR A 275 1.99 0.08 6.02
C THR A 275 2.10 -0.89 7.20
N CYS A 276 2.03 -0.41 8.44
CA CYS A 276 2.12 -1.23 9.65
C CYS A 276 0.79 -1.77 10.18
N VAL A 277 -0.35 -1.40 9.59
CA VAL A 277 -1.67 -1.93 10.00
C VAL A 277 -1.70 -3.47 9.98
N VAL A 278 -1.05 -4.09 8.99
CA VAL A 278 -1.00 -5.56 8.85
C VAL A 278 -0.27 -6.26 9.99
N HIS A 279 0.53 -5.53 10.78
CA HIS A 279 1.23 -6.07 11.94
C HIS A 279 0.43 -5.96 13.24
N GLY A 280 -0.78 -5.39 13.21
CA GLY A 280 -1.65 -5.25 14.38
C GLY A 280 -1.14 -4.28 15.45
N CYS A 281 -0.15 -3.43 15.13
CA CYS A 281 0.46 -2.48 16.07
C CYS A 281 -0.06 -1.04 15.94
N VAL A 282 -1.04 -0.80 15.06
CA VAL A 282 -1.60 0.53 14.77
C VAL A 282 -3.07 0.56 15.15
N ARG A 283 -3.49 1.55 15.94
CA ARG A 283 -4.89 1.75 16.29
C ARG A 283 -5.53 2.79 15.36
N ALA A 284 -6.86 2.72 15.23
CA ALA A 284 -7.64 3.69 14.48
C ALA A 284 -7.35 5.14 14.88
N THR A 285 -7.23 5.40 16.19
CA THR A 285 -6.92 6.74 16.72
C THR A 285 -5.52 7.25 16.35
N ASP A 286 -4.57 6.34 16.11
CA ASP A 286 -3.21 6.73 15.72
C ASP A 286 -3.23 7.27 14.27
N LEU A 287 -4.01 6.63 13.38
CA LEU A 287 -4.25 7.11 12.02
C LEU A 287 -4.98 8.45 11.99
N ASP A 288 -6.04 8.61 12.80
CA ASP A 288 -6.82 9.85 12.86
C ASP A 288 -5.95 11.04 13.28
N LYS A 289 -5.17 10.88 14.35
CA LYS A 289 -4.26 11.92 14.84
C LYS A 289 -3.17 12.25 13.83
N ALA A 290 -2.60 11.24 13.18
CA ALA A 290 -1.57 11.44 12.17
C ALA A 290 -2.13 12.14 10.91
N ALA A 291 -3.34 11.78 10.47
CA ALA A 291 -4.02 12.42 9.37
C ALA A 291 -4.30 13.90 9.66
N GLU A 292 -4.94 14.23 10.79
CA GLU A 292 -5.23 15.61 11.15
C GLU A 292 -3.95 16.46 11.29
N ARG A 293 -2.90 15.90 11.91
CA ARG A 293 -1.60 16.57 12.03
C ARG A 293 -0.98 16.84 10.66
N ALA A 294 -0.96 15.85 9.77
CA ALA A 294 -0.37 16.00 8.46
C ALA A 294 -1.14 17.03 7.62
N LEU A 295 -2.47 16.97 7.61
CA LEU A 295 -3.32 17.94 6.91
C LEU A 295 -3.15 19.36 7.46
N GLY A 296 -3.09 19.53 8.78
CA GLY A 296 -2.83 20.82 9.42
C GLY A 296 -1.48 21.42 8.98
N LEU A 297 -0.42 20.61 8.99
CA LEU A 297 0.92 21.05 8.57
C LEU A 297 0.99 21.40 7.07
N VAL A 298 0.23 20.71 6.22
CA VAL A 298 0.11 21.06 4.80
C VAL A 298 -0.51 22.47 4.65
N VAL A 299 -1.56 22.77 5.40
CA VAL A 299 -2.20 24.11 5.39
C VAL A 299 -1.28 25.18 5.98
N GLU A 300 -0.62 24.90 7.11
CA GLU A 300 0.36 25.82 7.74
C GLU A 300 1.56 26.12 6.83
N SER A 301 1.90 25.21 5.91
CA SER A 301 2.91 25.41 4.88
C SER A 301 2.44 26.23 3.68
N GLY A 302 1.18 26.69 3.69
CA GLY A 302 0.57 27.46 2.60
C GLY A 302 0.10 26.61 1.41
N TRP A 303 0.00 25.29 1.56
CA TRP A 303 -0.27 24.37 0.44
C TRP A 303 -1.75 23.99 0.28
N GLN A 304 -2.66 24.74 0.87
CA GLN A 304 -4.10 24.46 0.80
C GLN A 304 -4.62 24.42 -0.64
N ALA A 305 -4.10 25.28 -1.52
CA ALA A 305 -4.48 25.32 -2.94
C ALA A 305 -4.09 24.04 -3.71
N SER A 306 -3.16 23.25 -3.20
CA SER A 306 -2.73 21.97 -3.79
C SER A 306 -3.47 20.76 -3.19
N MET A 307 -4.39 20.97 -2.25
CA MET A 307 -5.13 19.89 -1.62
C MET A 307 -6.23 19.36 -2.55
N VAL A 308 -5.96 18.26 -3.25
CA VAL A 308 -6.97 17.51 -4.03
C VAL A 308 -7.91 16.67 -3.13
N LYS A 309 -8.96 16.09 -3.72
CA LYS A 309 -9.99 15.27 -3.03
C LYS A 309 -9.41 14.14 -2.17
N LYS A 310 -8.30 13.53 -2.59
CA LYS A 310 -7.62 12.46 -1.85
C LYS A 310 -7.11 12.88 -0.46
N PHE A 311 -6.85 14.17 -0.21
CA PHE A 311 -6.51 14.64 1.14
C PHE A 311 -7.66 14.42 2.13
N HIS A 312 -8.91 14.52 1.69
CA HIS A 312 -10.07 14.20 2.53
C HIS A 312 -10.12 12.71 2.92
N TRP A 313 -9.67 11.81 2.02
CA TRP A 313 -9.69 10.37 2.27
C TRP A 313 -8.85 9.98 3.48
N MET A 314 -7.82 10.78 3.80
CA MET A 314 -6.98 10.58 4.98
C MET A 314 -7.75 10.51 6.29
N LEU A 315 -8.90 11.20 6.38
CA LEU A 315 -9.74 11.25 7.58
C LEU A 315 -10.56 9.98 7.81
N HIS A 316 -10.65 9.08 6.82
CA HIS A 316 -11.49 7.88 6.85
C HIS A 316 -10.74 6.59 7.16
N TYR A 317 -9.41 6.56 7.06
CA TYR A 317 -8.66 5.31 7.26
C TYR A 317 -8.74 4.80 8.71
N GLY A 318 -8.79 5.69 9.71
CA GLY A 318 -9.05 5.28 11.09
C GLY A 318 -10.43 4.64 11.26
N ASP A 319 -11.46 5.20 10.63
CA ASP A 319 -12.83 4.65 10.68
C ASP A 319 -12.91 3.28 10.01
N SER A 320 -12.28 3.13 8.84
CA SER A 320 -12.20 1.86 8.13
C SER A 320 -11.44 0.81 8.96
N LEU A 321 -10.32 1.17 9.60
CA LEU A 321 -9.59 0.25 10.46
C LEU A 321 -10.42 -0.18 11.67
N SER A 322 -11.09 0.77 12.34
CA SER A 322 -11.98 0.49 13.47
C SER A 322 -13.10 -0.47 13.09
N LYS A 323 -13.74 -0.22 11.94
CA LYS A 323 -14.89 -1.00 11.45
C LYS A 323 -14.50 -2.40 10.97
N HIS A 324 -13.39 -2.52 10.26
CA HIS A 324 -13.06 -3.76 9.56
C HIS A 324 -11.98 -4.59 10.25
N GLY A 325 -11.16 -3.99 11.11
CA GLY A 325 -9.97 -4.59 11.71
C GLY A 325 -8.76 -4.65 10.77
N CYS A 326 -8.89 -4.15 9.53
CA CYS A 326 -7.83 -4.13 8.54
C CYS A 326 -8.03 -2.98 7.53
N LEU A 327 -6.96 -2.66 6.80
CA LEU A 327 -7.00 -1.80 5.61
C LEU A 327 -6.40 -2.57 4.44
N ILE A 328 -7.19 -2.83 3.40
CA ILE A 328 -6.77 -3.67 2.27
C ILE A 328 -6.41 -2.76 1.08
N PRO A 329 -5.12 -2.58 0.75
CA PRO A 329 -4.74 -1.79 -0.40
C PRO A 329 -4.90 -2.54 -1.73
N CYS A 330 -5.07 -1.80 -2.83
CA CYS A 330 -5.27 -2.38 -4.16
C CYS A 330 -3.99 -2.90 -4.84
N PHE A 331 -2.84 -3.02 -4.14
CA PHE A 331 -1.60 -3.56 -4.73
C PHE A 331 -1.77 -4.95 -5.37
N ALA A 332 -2.58 -5.82 -4.77
CA ALA A 332 -2.82 -7.14 -5.31
C ALA A 332 -3.68 -7.09 -6.58
N MET A 333 -4.64 -6.17 -6.64
CA MET A 333 -5.49 -5.96 -7.81
C MET A 333 -4.65 -5.46 -8.99
N GLU A 334 -3.72 -4.53 -8.77
CA GLU A 334 -2.85 -4.03 -9.86
C GLU A 334 -1.89 -5.08 -10.39
N ARG A 335 -1.41 -5.99 -9.53
CA ARG A 335 -0.62 -7.13 -10.00
C ARG A 335 -1.47 -8.12 -10.81
N LYS A 336 -2.72 -8.36 -10.40
CA LYS A 336 -3.66 -9.21 -11.16
C LYS A 336 -4.04 -8.57 -12.49
N HIS A 337 -4.21 -7.25 -12.54
CA HIS A 337 -4.49 -6.53 -13.79
C HIS A 337 -3.38 -6.77 -14.83
N LYS A 338 -2.11 -6.72 -14.42
CA LYS A 338 -0.98 -7.06 -15.32
C LYS A 338 -1.05 -8.49 -15.88
N GLN A 339 -1.61 -9.44 -15.14
CA GLN A 339 -1.82 -10.82 -15.64
C GLN A 339 -2.92 -10.85 -16.69
N LEU A 340 -4.03 -10.14 -16.45
CA LEU A 340 -5.11 -9.98 -17.43
C LEU A 340 -4.61 -9.34 -18.72
N THR A 341 -3.86 -8.24 -18.64
CA THR A 341 -3.28 -7.56 -19.81
C THR A 341 -2.35 -8.48 -20.59
N LYS A 342 -1.50 -9.26 -19.90
CA LYS A 342 -0.59 -10.22 -20.54
C LYS A 342 -1.34 -11.25 -21.40
N ILE A 343 -2.51 -11.70 -20.95
CA ILE A 343 -3.35 -12.68 -21.66
C ILE A 343 -4.19 -12.01 -22.75
N GLY A 344 -4.79 -10.84 -22.46
CA GLY A 344 -5.70 -10.16 -23.38
C GLY A 344 -5.01 -9.52 -24.57
N THR A 345 -3.87 -8.86 -24.37
CA THR A 345 -3.17 -8.12 -25.44
C THR A 345 -2.84 -8.95 -26.69
N PRO A 346 -2.42 -10.24 -26.57
CA PRO A 346 -2.15 -11.07 -27.75
C PRO A 346 -3.40 -11.61 -28.48
N ILE A 347 -4.60 -11.56 -27.88
CA ILE A 347 -5.81 -12.13 -28.48
C ILE A 347 -6.26 -11.28 -29.66
N LYS A 348 -6.23 -11.86 -30.86
CA LYS A 348 -6.63 -11.19 -32.10
C LYS A 348 -8.11 -11.43 -32.47
N ASN A 349 -8.72 -12.49 -31.94
CA ASN A 349 -10.12 -12.80 -32.22
C ASN A 349 -11.05 -12.06 -31.26
N MET A 350 -11.62 -10.95 -31.72
CA MET A 350 -12.49 -10.10 -30.91
C MET A 350 -13.93 -10.63 -30.78
N LYS A 351 -14.34 -11.68 -31.51
CA LYS A 351 -15.72 -12.19 -31.48
C LYS A 351 -16.11 -12.85 -30.15
N ALA A 352 -15.13 -13.36 -29.42
CA ALA A 352 -15.31 -14.04 -28.14
C ALA A 352 -14.20 -13.63 -27.15
N TYR A 353 -13.77 -12.36 -27.23
CA TYR A 353 -12.61 -11.85 -26.50
C TYR A 353 -12.74 -12.06 -25.00
N GLU A 354 -13.87 -11.65 -24.42
CA GLU A 354 -14.14 -11.72 -22.99
C GLU A 354 -14.09 -13.16 -22.49
N LYS A 355 -14.72 -14.08 -23.25
CA LYS A 355 -14.70 -15.51 -22.93
C LYS A 355 -13.29 -16.09 -22.98
N ALA A 356 -12.54 -15.81 -24.05
CA ALA A 356 -11.18 -16.30 -24.22
C ALA A 356 -10.23 -15.80 -23.12
N VAL A 357 -10.32 -14.51 -22.77
CA VAL A 357 -9.57 -13.94 -21.64
C VAL A 357 -9.93 -14.66 -20.34
N LEU A 358 -11.22 -14.83 -20.05
CA LEU A 358 -11.68 -15.47 -18.82
C LEU A 358 -11.22 -16.93 -18.72
N GLU A 359 -11.33 -17.71 -19.80
CA GLU A 359 -10.91 -19.13 -19.82
C GLU A 359 -9.41 -19.28 -19.53
N GLU A 360 -8.56 -18.48 -20.16
CA GLU A 360 -7.11 -18.50 -19.94
C GLU A 360 -6.74 -18.06 -18.51
N VAL A 361 -7.37 -16.99 -18.01
CA VAL A 361 -7.12 -16.47 -16.66
C VAL A 361 -7.53 -17.48 -15.61
N VAL A 362 -8.71 -18.09 -15.75
CA VAL A 362 -9.20 -19.11 -14.81
C VAL A 362 -8.32 -20.35 -14.87
N SER A 363 -7.88 -20.77 -16.06
CA SER A 363 -6.99 -21.93 -16.23
C SER A 363 -5.64 -21.72 -15.54
N ASP A 364 -5.00 -20.56 -15.74
CA ASP A 364 -3.74 -20.21 -15.05
C ASP A 364 -3.94 -20.12 -13.54
N GLN A 365 -5.06 -19.54 -13.06
CA GLN A 365 -5.37 -19.49 -11.63
C GLN A 365 -5.54 -20.89 -11.03
N LEU A 366 -6.32 -21.77 -11.67
CA LEU A 366 -6.52 -23.15 -11.22
C LEU A 366 -5.22 -23.94 -11.22
N PHE A 367 -4.37 -23.78 -12.23
CA PHE A 367 -3.05 -24.39 -12.27
C PHE A 367 -2.17 -23.92 -11.11
N ASN A 368 -2.15 -22.62 -10.83
CA ASN A 368 -1.39 -22.04 -9.71
C ASN A 368 -1.92 -22.47 -8.34
N LEU A 369 -3.24 -22.62 -8.19
CA LEU A 369 -3.90 -23.07 -6.96
C LEU A 369 -3.57 -24.53 -6.62
N ARG A 370 -3.31 -25.35 -7.65
CA ARG A 370 -2.92 -26.76 -7.49
C ARG A 370 -1.43 -26.96 -7.15
N GLN A 371 -0.62 -25.90 -7.17
CA GLN A 371 0.80 -26.03 -6.86
C GLN A 371 1.01 -26.35 -5.36
N PRO A 372 1.85 -27.34 -5.02
CA PRO A 372 2.19 -27.64 -3.63
C PRO A 372 2.71 -26.41 -2.88
N GLY A 373 2.29 -26.23 -1.62
CA GLY A 373 2.76 -25.12 -0.79
C GLY A 373 2.32 -23.73 -1.25
N ARG A 374 1.34 -23.61 -2.18
CA ARG A 374 0.86 -22.31 -2.67
C ARG A 374 0.35 -21.40 -1.55
N PHE A 375 -0.38 -21.98 -0.61
CA PHE A 375 -0.94 -21.29 0.56
C PHE A 375 -0.06 -21.38 1.80
N ASP A 376 1.13 -21.95 1.69
CA ASP A 376 2.06 -21.99 2.79
C ASP A 376 2.54 -20.55 3.10
N MET A 377 2.32 -20.14 4.34
CA MET A 377 2.69 -18.83 4.87
C MET A 377 3.81 -18.92 5.92
N SER A 378 4.37 -20.12 6.12
CA SER A 378 5.53 -20.34 6.96
C SER A 378 6.80 -19.70 6.38
N CYS A 379 7.80 -19.55 7.24
CA CYS A 379 9.13 -19.16 6.82
C CYS A 379 9.77 -20.31 6.03
N ARG A 380 10.25 -20.04 4.82
CA ARG A 380 10.83 -21.07 3.94
C ARG A 380 11.76 -20.51 2.87
N LEU A 381 12.55 -21.38 2.27
CA LEU A 381 13.33 -21.05 1.07
C LEU A 381 12.41 -20.85 -0.15
N LEU A 382 12.70 -19.86 -1.01
CA LEU A 382 11.81 -19.51 -2.13
C LEU A 382 12.05 -20.28 -3.44
N SER A 383 13.19 -20.93 -3.59
CA SER A 383 13.50 -21.75 -4.77
C SER A 383 14.04 -23.11 -4.36
N GLU A 384 13.93 -24.07 -5.27
CA GLU A 384 14.65 -25.34 -5.15
C GLU A 384 16.14 -25.09 -4.91
N SER A 385 16.70 -25.87 -3.98
CA SER A 385 18.00 -25.64 -3.39
C SER A 385 19.12 -25.57 -4.44
N CYS A 386 19.99 -24.56 -4.35
CA CYS A 386 21.25 -24.61 -5.08
C CYS A 386 22.28 -25.42 -4.27
N LYS A 387 23.20 -26.11 -4.97
CA LYS A 387 24.33 -26.76 -4.30
C LYS A 387 25.16 -25.71 -3.56
N ALA A 388 25.35 -25.91 -2.26
CA ALA A 388 26.18 -25.07 -1.41
C ALA A 388 27.60 -24.93 -2.00
N SER A 389 28.15 -23.71 -2.05
CA SER A 389 29.56 -23.53 -2.38
C SER A 389 30.45 -24.19 -1.31
N ARG A 390 31.70 -24.56 -1.64
CA ARG A 390 32.63 -25.18 -0.68
C ARG A 390 32.80 -24.33 0.59
N ALA A 391 32.97 -23.01 0.44
CA ALA A 391 33.06 -22.08 1.58
C ALA A 391 31.79 -22.07 2.45
N MET A 392 30.60 -22.20 1.84
CA MET A 392 29.35 -22.27 2.58
C MET A 392 29.20 -23.62 3.31
N GLN A 393 29.66 -24.72 2.70
CA GLN A 393 29.69 -26.03 3.34
C GLN A 393 30.62 -26.04 4.55
N GLU A 394 31.79 -25.42 4.45
CA GLU A 394 32.74 -25.26 5.56
C GLU A 394 32.12 -24.42 6.70
N LEU A 395 31.46 -23.31 6.37
CA LEU A 395 30.78 -22.46 7.34
C LEU A 395 29.62 -23.18 8.05
N LEU A 396 28.84 -23.96 7.31
CA LEU A 396 27.79 -24.82 7.86
C LEU A 396 28.37 -25.91 8.77
N ALA A 397 29.48 -26.54 8.36
CA ALA A 397 30.15 -27.57 9.15
C ALA A 397 30.68 -27.02 10.48
N GLN A 398 31.20 -25.79 10.51
CA GLN A 398 31.60 -25.09 11.75
C GLN A 398 30.43 -24.93 12.73
N HIS A 399 29.20 -24.92 12.24
CA HIS A 399 27.98 -24.83 13.03
C HIS A 399 27.24 -26.17 13.16
N GLY A 400 27.92 -27.30 12.90
CA GLY A 400 27.37 -28.64 13.07
C GLY A 400 26.40 -29.09 11.97
N VAL A 401 26.38 -28.43 10.82
CA VAL A 401 25.51 -28.77 9.68
C VAL A 401 26.33 -29.42 8.58
N THR A 402 26.12 -30.71 8.34
CA THR A 402 26.86 -31.49 7.33
C THR A 402 26.40 -31.19 5.90
N ALA A 403 27.35 -31.09 4.97
CA ALA A 403 27.06 -30.90 3.55
C ALA A 403 26.23 -32.08 2.99
N GLY A 404 25.08 -31.79 2.38
CA GLY A 404 24.14 -32.79 1.85
C GLY A 404 22.90 -33.03 2.72
N GLN A 405 22.88 -32.55 3.96
CA GLN A 405 21.69 -32.58 4.83
C GLN A 405 20.88 -31.28 4.79
N ALA A 406 21.37 -30.26 4.07
CA ALA A 406 20.75 -28.95 4.03
C ALA A 406 20.54 -28.44 2.60
N SER A 407 19.35 -27.92 2.35
CA SER A 407 19.01 -27.12 1.18
C SER A 407 19.45 -25.68 1.40
N ILE A 408 20.03 -25.01 0.39
CA ILE A 408 20.45 -23.60 0.49
C ILE A 408 19.71 -22.76 -0.54
N CYS A 409 19.32 -21.55 -0.14
CA CYS A 409 18.75 -20.57 -1.06
C CYS A 409 19.24 -19.15 -0.74
N ARG A 410 19.37 -18.34 -1.78
CA ARG A 410 19.69 -16.92 -1.63
C ARG A 410 18.56 -16.14 -0.97
N THR A 411 17.32 -16.52 -1.23
CA THR A 411 16.14 -15.75 -0.81
C THR A 411 15.24 -16.59 0.10
N LEU A 412 14.93 -16.01 1.25
CA LEU A 412 14.07 -16.56 2.27
C LEU A 412 12.75 -15.80 2.26
N LYS A 413 11.62 -16.53 2.28
CA LYS A 413 10.31 -15.97 2.60
C LYS A 413 10.14 -15.92 4.11
N LEU A 414 9.72 -14.78 4.63
CA LEU A 414 9.49 -14.62 6.07
C LEU A 414 8.08 -15.08 6.46
N ALA A 415 7.94 -15.53 7.71
CA ALA A 415 6.64 -15.76 8.31
C ALA A 415 5.86 -14.44 8.39
N GLY A 416 4.62 -14.42 7.91
CA GLY A 416 3.80 -13.20 7.83
C GLY A 416 3.99 -12.37 6.55
N GLY A 417 4.87 -12.79 5.64
CA GLY A 417 5.04 -12.17 4.32
C GLY A 417 6.34 -11.38 4.16
N GLY A 418 6.63 -10.97 2.92
CA GLY A 418 7.92 -10.39 2.55
C GLY A 418 9.02 -11.43 2.33
N SER A 419 10.21 -10.95 1.97
CA SER A 419 11.37 -11.79 1.70
C SER A 419 12.67 -11.05 2.01
N VAL A 420 13.68 -11.80 2.41
CA VAL A 420 15.06 -11.32 2.62
C VAL A 420 16.01 -12.11 1.75
N SER A 421 17.11 -11.52 1.33
CA SER A 421 18.12 -12.17 0.50
C SER A 421 19.52 -12.00 1.05
N THR A 422 20.42 -12.93 0.73
CA THR A 422 21.85 -12.80 1.05
C THR A 422 22.39 -11.43 0.63
N GLY A 423 23.05 -10.76 1.56
CA GLY A 423 23.58 -9.40 1.46
C GLY A 423 22.67 -8.32 2.04
N ASP A 424 21.39 -8.63 2.33
CA ASP A 424 20.50 -7.67 2.98
C ASP A 424 20.93 -7.43 4.44
N VAL A 425 20.79 -6.18 4.89
CA VAL A 425 20.80 -5.85 6.32
C VAL A 425 19.40 -6.15 6.87
N VAL A 426 19.33 -6.93 7.94
CA VAL A 426 18.10 -7.46 8.52
C VAL A 426 17.96 -7.10 9.99
N LEU A 427 16.72 -6.90 10.43
CA LEU A 427 16.35 -6.79 11.83
C LEU A 427 15.88 -8.15 12.35
N LEU A 428 16.27 -8.50 13.57
CA LEU A 428 15.91 -9.75 14.23
C LEU A 428 15.37 -9.50 15.62
N LYS A 429 14.44 -10.35 16.06
CA LYS A 429 13.96 -10.38 17.46
C LYS A 429 14.62 -11.53 18.20
N LEU A 430 15.57 -11.22 19.08
CA LEU A 430 16.27 -12.21 19.92
C LEU A 430 15.89 -11.98 21.38
N GLN A 431 15.20 -12.94 22.01
CA GLN A 431 14.83 -12.87 23.44
C GLN A 431 14.24 -11.51 23.87
N ALA A 432 13.38 -10.93 23.01
CA ALA A 432 12.74 -9.62 23.15
C ALA A 432 13.62 -8.37 22.88
N VAL A 433 14.89 -8.53 22.53
CA VAL A 433 15.77 -7.44 22.08
C VAL A 433 15.79 -7.37 20.55
N LEU A 434 15.79 -6.16 20.00
CA LEU A 434 16.03 -5.95 18.57
C LEU A 434 17.53 -6.04 18.28
N ALA A 435 17.91 -6.98 17.42
CA ALA A 435 19.24 -7.09 16.87
C ALA A 435 19.25 -6.69 15.39
N CYS A 436 20.43 -6.33 14.89
CA CYS A 436 20.66 -6.01 13.48
C CYS A 436 21.85 -6.81 12.98
N GLY A 437 21.79 -7.26 11.72
CA GLY A 437 22.89 -8.00 11.13
C GLY A 437 22.81 -8.08 9.62
N ILE A 438 23.89 -8.56 9.02
CA ILE A 438 24.00 -8.80 7.58
C ILE A 438 23.70 -10.27 7.32
N LEU A 439 22.71 -10.53 6.45
CA LEU A 439 22.34 -11.88 6.09
C LEU A 439 23.37 -12.50 5.14
N LEU A 440 24.06 -13.54 5.58
CA LEU A 440 25.10 -14.22 4.79
C LEU A 440 24.55 -15.42 4.02
N ALA A 441 23.61 -16.16 4.61
CA ALA A 441 23.03 -17.36 3.97
C ALA A 441 21.69 -17.75 4.58
N ASN A 442 20.90 -18.52 3.84
CA ASN A 442 19.71 -19.21 4.34
C ASN A 442 19.78 -20.68 3.95
N PHE A 443 19.44 -21.55 4.88
CA PHE A 443 19.45 -22.98 4.67
C PHE A 443 18.31 -23.68 5.42
N ASP A 444 17.99 -24.89 4.99
CA ASP A 444 16.96 -25.73 5.61
C ASP A 444 17.48 -27.16 5.75
N ASN A 445 17.45 -27.69 6.97
CA ASN A 445 17.85 -29.06 7.32
C ASN A 445 16.70 -29.84 8.01
N GLY A 446 15.46 -29.50 7.69
CA GLY A 446 14.25 -29.89 8.43
C GLY A 446 13.72 -28.75 9.32
N GLN A 447 14.55 -27.75 9.59
CA GLN A 447 14.17 -26.44 10.10
C GLN A 447 14.88 -25.35 9.29
N THR A 448 14.23 -24.20 9.12
CA THR A 448 14.79 -23.10 8.35
C THR A 448 15.66 -22.19 9.23
N HIS A 449 16.92 -22.04 8.82
CA HIS A 449 17.96 -21.30 9.52
C HIS A 449 18.62 -20.24 8.62
N SER A 450 19.18 -19.22 9.25
CA SER A 450 19.92 -18.16 8.58
C SER A 450 21.27 -17.95 9.25
N ILE A 451 22.28 -17.62 8.46
CA ILE A 451 23.59 -17.21 8.96
C ILE A 451 23.65 -15.70 8.91
N VAL A 452 23.92 -15.07 10.05
CA VAL A 452 23.92 -13.62 10.21
C VAL A 452 25.23 -13.18 10.85
N LYS A 453 25.86 -12.16 10.28
CA LYS A 453 26.92 -11.39 10.94
C LYS A 453 26.26 -10.24 11.68
N PHE A 454 26.33 -10.24 13.01
CA PHE A 454 25.70 -9.18 13.81
C PHE A 454 26.45 -7.85 13.71
N LEU A 455 25.70 -6.77 13.91
CA LEU A 455 26.22 -5.41 14.03
C LEU A 455 25.96 -4.93 15.46
N ASP A 456 26.96 -4.28 16.05
CA ASP A 456 26.88 -3.72 17.39
C ASP A 456 26.03 -2.46 17.37
N PHE A 457 25.05 -2.38 18.27
CA PHE A 457 24.23 -1.17 18.39
C PHE A 457 25.11 0.02 18.79
N HIS A 458 25.02 1.12 18.03
CA HIS A 458 25.80 2.32 18.30
C HIS A 458 24.95 3.44 18.89
N LYS A 459 23.89 3.85 18.18
CA LYS A 459 22.99 4.90 18.65
C LYS A 459 21.62 4.85 17.97
N ARG A 460 20.61 5.34 18.69
CA ARG A 460 19.27 5.54 18.17
C ARG A 460 19.10 6.96 17.62
N LEU A 461 18.42 7.08 16.48
CA LEU A 461 17.91 8.32 15.91
C LEU A 461 16.37 8.28 15.91
N ALA A 462 15.72 9.37 15.50
CA ALA A 462 14.26 9.46 15.54
C ALA A 462 13.55 8.41 14.64
N ASP A 463 14.04 8.26 13.40
CA ASP A 463 13.50 7.36 12.36
C ASP A 463 14.50 6.27 11.92
N ALA A 464 15.69 6.26 12.52
CA ALA A 464 16.80 5.41 12.14
C ALA A 464 17.57 4.87 13.35
N ALA A 465 18.45 3.91 13.12
CA ALA A 465 19.47 3.48 14.08
C ALA A 465 20.82 3.37 13.40
N GLU A 466 21.88 3.59 14.18
CA GLU A 466 23.25 3.34 13.75
C GLU A 466 23.81 2.11 14.46
N TRP A 467 24.60 1.36 13.70
CA TRP A 467 25.23 0.12 14.10
C TRP A 467 26.68 0.13 13.63
N LYS A 468 27.56 -0.57 14.33
CA LYS A 468 28.97 -0.74 13.97
C LYS A 468 29.25 -2.18 13.60
N GLU A 469 30.25 -2.41 12.74
CA GLU A 469 30.75 -3.77 12.55
C GLU A 469 31.27 -4.32 13.88
N ALA A 470 30.81 -5.52 14.26
CA ALA A 470 31.26 -6.18 15.47
C ALA A 470 32.76 -6.51 15.40
N HIS A 471 33.45 -6.34 16.52
CA HIS A 471 34.91 -6.55 16.60
C HIS A 471 35.33 -7.99 16.30
N ASP A 472 34.50 -8.96 16.65
CA ASP A 472 34.78 -10.39 16.45
C ASP A 472 34.49 -10.87 15.01
N ASN A 473 33.79 -10.05 14.20
CA ASN A 473 33.35 -10.36 12.85
C ASN A 473 32.73 -11.77 12.70
N THR A 474 32.12 -12.29 13.77
CA THR A 474 31.72 -13.70 13.82
C THR A 474 30.35 -13.89 13.18
N ALA A 475 30.20 -14.98 12.42
CA ALA A 475 28.94 -15.38 11.83
C ALA A 475 28.18 -16.30 12.80
N HIS A 476 26.87 -16.10 12.93
CA HIS A 476 26.03 -16.87 13.83
C HIS A 476 24.88 -17.54 13.08
N VAL A 477 24.59 -18.78 13.42
CA VAL A 477 23.37 -19.46 12.99
C VAL A 477 22.22 -19.04 13.90
N VAL A 478 21.15 -18.54 13.29
CA VAL A 478 19.90 -18.16 13.96
C VAL A 478 18.72 -18.89 13.32
N SER A 479 17.63 -19.02 14.07
CA SER A 479 16.35 -19.42 13.47
C SER A 479 15.91 -18.34 12.47
N SER A 480 15.55 -18.74 11.25
CA SER A 480 15.05 -17.81 10.24
C SER A 480 13.75 -17.12 10.66
N SER A 481 12.97 -17.76 11.54
CA SER A 481 11.75 -17.17 12.11
C SER A 481 12.01 -15.98 13.05
N ALA A 482 13.26 -15.78 13.50
CA ALA A 482 13.64 -14.61 14.30
C ALA A 482 13.83 -13.35 13.45
N ILE A 483 13.98 -13.48 12.13
CA ILE A 483 14.14 -12.35 11.20
C ILE A 483 12.79 -11.65 11.03
N ILE A 484 12.76 -10.35 11.33
CA ILE A 484 11.57 -9.51 11.20
C ILE A 484 11.42 -9.00 9.77
N CYS A 485 12.48 -8.38 9.22
CA CYS A 485 12.49 -7.80 7.88
C CYS A 485 13.92 -7.42 7.45
N ALA A 486 14.11 -7.20 6.15
CA ALA A 486 15.24 -6.45 5.63
C ALA A 486 14.96 -4.93 5.70
N VAL A 487 16.01 -4.13 5.85
CA VAL A 487 15.90 -2.68 6.01
C VAL A 487 16.72 -1.90 4.97
N THR A 488 16.23 -0.73 4.59
CA THR A 488 16.99 0.25 3.83
C THR A 488 18.11 0.80 4.69
N TYR A 489 19.33 0.84 4.17
CA TYR A 489 20.49 1.28 4.95
C TYR A 489 21.46 2.11 4.14
N SER A 490 22.28 2.88 4.85
CA SER A 490 23.47 3.56 4.32
C SER A 490 24.69 3.07 5.09
N LYS A 491 25.85 2.96 4.42
CA LYS A 491 27.12 2.59 5.05
C LYS A 491 28.13 3.71 4.86
N SER A 492 28.75 4.14 5.95
CA SER A 492 29.89 5.07 5.95
C SER A 492 30.98 4.49 6.85
N SER A 493 32.11 4.12 6.24
CA SER A 493 33.17 3.36 6.92
C SER A 493 32.59 2.14 7.66
N ASP A 494 32.80 2.02 8.97
CA ASP A 494 32.32 0.89 9.78
C ASP A 494 30.94 1.13 10.39
N VAL A 495 30.25 2.22 10.03
CA VAL A 495 28.93 2.57 10.56
C VAL A 495 27.84 2.30 9.52
N TYR A 496 26.86 1.50 9.93
CA TYR A 496 25.63 1.23 9.20
C TYR A 496 24.51 2.06 9.79
N ARG A 497 23.85 2.88 8.98
CA ARG A 497 22.61 3.57 9.36
C ARG A 497 21.42 2.88 8.72
N THR A 498 20.49 2.36 9.51
CA THR A 498 19.28 1.70 9.01
C THR A 498 18.06 2.58 9.24
N LEU A 499 17.18 2.67 8.23
CA LEU A 499 15.85 3.26 8.41
C LEU A 499 14.93 2.23 9.05
N LEU A 500 14.31 2.59 10.16
CA LEU A 500 13.55 1.65 10.97
C LEU A 500 12.07 1.68 10.58
N PRO A 501 11.47 0.53 10.23
CA PRO A 501 10.03 0.46 10.03
C PRO A 501 9.30 0.68 11.36
N TYR A 502 8.11 1.28 11.31
CA TYR A 502 7.40 1.73 12.52
C TYR A 502 7.15 0.61 13.54
N ASN A 503 6.80 -0.59 13.07
CA ASN A 503 6.61 -1.78 13.92
C ASN A 503 7.89 -2.25 14.64
N ALA A 504 9.08 -1.85 14.19
CA ALA A 504 10.35 -2.17 14.85
C ALA A 504 10.87 -1.03 15.75
N ARG A 505 10.39 0.21 15.60
CA ARG A 505 10.87 1.37 16.37
C ARG A 505 10.65 1.21 17.88
N GLN A 506 9.64 0.48 18.30
CA GLN A 506 9.35 0.25 19.73
C GLN A 506 10.21 -0.86 20.35
N LEU A 507 10.89 -1.69 19.53
CA LEU A 507 11.71 -2.81 19.99
C LEU A 507 13.17 -2.41 20.26
N LEU A 508 13.59 -1.25 19.77
CA LEU A 508 14.77 -0.56 20.27
C LEU A 508 14.36 0.15 21.55
N ALA A 509 14.74 -0.37 22.70
CA ALA A 509 14.61 0.31 23.98
C ALA A 509 15.93 1.01 24.31
#